data_AF-A0A935KAB5-F1
#
_entry.id   AF-A0A935KAB5-F1
#
_cell.length_a   1.000
_cell.length_b   1.000
_cell.length_c   1.000
_cell.angle_alpha   90.00
_cell.angle_beta   90.00
_cell.angle_gamma   90.00
#
_symmetry.space_group_name_H-M   'P 1'
#
loop_
_entity.id
_entity.type
_entity.pdbx_description
1 polymer ?
#
loop_
_entity_poly.entity_id
_entity_poly.type
_entity_poly.pdbx_seq_one_letter_code
_entity_poly.pdbx_strand_id
1 'polypeptide(L)'
;MTFRVFNKPFQDRYMRMPKVLSFICGLITGALLCAGLAAVWAATGPQKVQKSTSKIVLENDRVRVKEAVFAPGDTNAGMHTHDLPHVGVVIDGGTLKFNYPDGKTETMDLPRGGVGYREANVTHQPINPGREPVKVIEVEIK
;
A
#
# COMPACT_ATOMS: atom_id res chain seq x y z
N MET A 1 37.56 74.67 30.07
CA MET A 1 37.50 73.70 28.96
C MET A 1 36.15 73.00 29.06
N THR A 2 35.17 73.42 28.28
CA THR A 2 33.80 72.88 28.33
C THR A 2 33.18 73.03 26.95
N PHE A 3 33.32 71.98 26.15
CA PHE A 3 32.69 71.87 24.83
C PHE A 3 31.21 71.58 24.99
N ARG A 4 30.35 72.47 24.50
CA ARG A 4 28.92 72.21 24.28
C ARG A 4 28.76 71.46 22.96
N VAL A 5 28.30 70.21 23.02
CA VAL A 5 27.85 69.46 21.85
C VAL A 5 26.33 69.64 21.71
N PHE A 6 25.91 70.25 20.61
CA PHE A 6 24.51 70.28 20.18
C PHE A 6 24.15 68.94 19.55
N ASN A 7 23.18 68.22 20.12
CA ASN A 7 22.57 67.06 19.48
C ASN A 7 21.12 67.41 19.11
N LYS A 8 20.81 67.49 17.81
CA LYS A 8 19.43 67.53 17.31
C LYS A 8 18.93 66.10 17.07
N PRO A 9 17.64 65.81 17.30
CA PRO A 9 17.08 64.48 17.09
C PRO A 9 16.82 64.24 15.60
N PHE A 10 17.33 63.14 15.06
CA PHE A 10 16.93 62.63 13.74
C PHE A 10 15.71 61.72 13.94
N GLN A 11 14.54 62.27 13.61
CA GLN A 11 13.24 61.62 13.71
C GLN A 11 13.09 60.46 12.71
N ASP A 12 12.51 59.37 13.22
CA ASP A 12 11.64 58.38 12.59
C ASP A 12 11.52 58.36 11.06
N ARG A 13 12.02 57.27 10.46
CA ARG A 13 11.40 56.69 9.27
C ARG A 13 11.29 55.18 9.42
N TYR A 14 10.19 54.77 10.05
CA TYR A 14 9.61 53.43 9.91
C TYR A 14 9.34 53.19 8.42
N MET A 15 10.04 52.22 7.81
CA MET A 15 9.82 51.86 6.42
C MET A 15 8.37 51.40 6.22
N ARG A 16 7.58 52.21 5.51
CA ARG A 16 6.29 51.79 4.94
C ARG A 16 6.59 50.81 3.81
N MET A 17 6.39 49.51 4.06
CA MET A 17 6.35 48.52 2.98
C MET A 17 5.12 48.80 2.09
N PRO A 18 5.28 48.82 0.74
CA PRO A 18 4.15 48.96 -0.18
C PRO A 18 3.31 47.67 -0.19
N LYS A 19 1.99 47.84 -0.08
CA LYS A 19 0.95 46.77 0.01
C LYS A 19 0.86 45.81 -1.19
N VAL A 20 1.79 45.88 -2.14
CA VAL A 20 1.75 45.10 -3.39
C VAL A 20 2.46 43.75 -3.26
N LEU A 21 3.27 43.55 -2.22
CA LEU A 21 4.04 42.30 -2.01
C LEU A 21 3.26 41.17 -1.30
N SER A 22 1.96 41.34 -1.06
CA SER A 22 1.15 40.36 -0.31
C SER A 22 0.40 39.34 -1.19
N PHE A 23 0.39 39.52 -2.52
CA PHE A 23 -0.40 38.66 -3.42
C PHE A 23 0.37 37.47 -4.03
N ILE A 24 1.71 37.48 -4.00
CA ILE A 24 2.51 36.38 -4.59
C ILE A 24 2.75 35.24 -3.57
N CYS A 25 2.78 35.55 -2.26
CA CYS A 25 2.97 34.55 -1.20
C CYS A 25 1.72 33.69 -0.94
N GLY A 26 0.52 34.22 -1.19
CA GLY A 26 -0.75 33.48 -1.06
C GLY A 26 -0.96 32.40 -2.14
N LEU A 27 -0.41 32.60 -3.35
CA LEU A 27 -0.53 31.64 -4.45
C LEU A 27 0.40 30.43 -4.29
N ILE A 28 1.61 30.64 -3.76
CA ILE A 28 2.57 29.54 -3.51
C ILE A 28 2.11 28.68 -2.31
N THR A 29 1.58 29.31 -1.25
CA THR A 29 1.04 28.58 -0.09
C THR A 29 -0.27 27.83 -0.40
N GLY A 30 -1.16 28.42 -1.21
CA GLY A 30 -2.39 27.75 -1.66
C GLY A 30 -2.13 26.52 -2.54
N ALA A 31 -1.16 26.62 -3.48
CA ALA A 31 -0.78 25.49 -4.34
C ALA A 31 -0.12 24.33 -3.57
N LEU A 32 0.72 24.62 -2.57
CA LEU A 32 1.32 23.60 -1.71
C LEU A 32 0.30 22.90 -0.80
N LEU A 33 -0.69 23.64 -0.27
CA LEU A 33 -1.77 23.05 0.52
C LEU A 33 -2.66 22.12 -0.32
N CYS A 34 -3.02 22.53 -1.54
CA CYS A 34 -3.83 21.72 -2.45
C CYS A 34 -3.09 20.47 -2.95
N ALA A 35 -1.78 20.57 -3.25
CA ALA A 35 -0.98 19.41 -3.64
C ALA A 35 -0.82 18.40 -2.49
N GLY A 36 -0.63 18.88 -1.26
CA GLY A 36 -0.58 18.02 -0.07
C GLY A 36 -1.90 17.27 0.17
N LEU A 37 -3.03 17.97 0.06
CA LEU A 37 -4.36 17.36 0.18
C LEU A 37 -4.64 16.32 -0.93
N ALA A 38 -4.23 16.60 -2.17
CA ALA A 38 -4.37 15.66 -3.27
C ALA A 38 -3.52 14.38 -3.08
N ALA A 39 -2.29 14.51 -2.58
CA ALA A 39 -1.43 13.37 -2.29
C ALA A 39 -1.96 12.50 -1.14
N VAL A 40 -2.49 13.13 -0.09
CA VAL A 40 -3.15 12.40 1.02
C VAL A 40 -4.40 11.69 0.50
N TRP A 41 -5.25 12.37 -0.30
CA TRP A 41 -6.44 11.74 -0.88
C TRP A 41 -6.11 10.61 -1.86
N ALA A 42 -5.03 10.71 -2.64
CA ALA A 42 -4.58 9.61 -3.50
C ALA A 42 -4.05 8.42 -2.68
N ALA A 43 -3.47 8.66 -1.50
CA ALA A 43 -2.95 7.63 -0.62
C ALA A 43 -4.02 6.98 0.29
N THR A 44 -5.11 7.69 0.59
CA THR A 44 -6.17 7.24 1.53
C THR A 44 -7.56 7.14 0.90
N GLY A 45 -7.71 7.54 -0.36
CA GLY A 45 -8.95 7.46 -1.11
C GLY A 45 -9.34 6.00 -1.37
N PRO A 46 -10.62 5.74 -1.70
CA PRO A 46 -11.08 4.38 -1.98
C PRO A 46 -10.30 3.80 -3.16
N GLN A 47 -9.40 2.85 -2.86
CA GLN A 47 -8.64 2.14 -3.87
C GLN A 47 -9.61 1.20 -4.59
N LYS A 48 -9.62 1.25 -5.93
CA LYS A 48 -10.39 0.28 -6.73
C LYS A 48 -9.87 -1.12 -6.37
N VAL A 49 -10.71 -1.92 -5.72
CA VAL A 49 -10.37 -3.30 -5.33
C VAL A 49 -10.06 -4.06 -6.61
N GLN A 50 -8.79 -4.38 -6.80
CA GLN A 50 -8.37 -5.29 -7.86
C GLN A 50 -8.87 -6.69 -7.49
N LYS A 51 -9.22 -7.51 -8.48
CA LYS A 51 -9.72 -8.86 -8.21
C LYS A 51 -8.56 -9.84 -8.16
N SER A 52 -8.57 -10.71 -7.17
CA SER A 52 -7.66 -11.85 -7.07
C SER A 52 -7.91 -12.83 -8.22
N THR A 53 -6.85 -13.44 -8.72
CA THR A 53 -6.91 -14.33 -9.89
C THR A 53 -6.20 -15.64 -9.60
N SER A 54 -6.72 -16.73 -10.17
CA SER A 54 -6.03 -18.02 -10.24
C SER A 54 -6.05 -18.49 -11.68
N LYS A 55 -4.87 -18.76 -12.25
CA LYS A 55 -4.72 -19.18 -13.65
C LYS A 55 -3.84 -20.42 -13.72
N ILE A 56 -4.30 -21.45 -14.45
CA ILE A 56 -3.45 -22.60 -14.79
C ILE A 56 -2.42 -22.15 -15.83
N VAL A 57 -1.14 -22.32 -15.51
CA VAL A 57 -0.01 -21.93 -16.38
C VAL A 57 0.72 -23.14 -16.96
N LEU A 58 0.59 -24.31 -16.33
CA LEU A 58 1.09 -25.59 -16.83
C LEU A 58 0.21 -26.71 -16.29
N GLU A 59 -0.07 -27.72 -17.10
CA GLU A 59 -0.76 -28.93 -16.65
C GLU A 59 -0.29 -30.14 -17.46
N ASN A 60 0.02 -31.23 -16.76
CA ASN A 60 0.32 -32.54 -17.35
C ASN A 60 -0.20 -33.66 -16.43
N ASP A 61 0.23 -34.90 -16.67
CA ASP A 61 -0.22 -36.07 -15.92
C ASP A 61 0.31 -36.15 -14.48
N ARG A 62 1.34 -35.35 -14.13
CA ARG A 62 1.99 -35.38 -12.81
C ARG A 62 1.69 -34.14 -11.97
N VAL A 63 1.51 -32.99 -12.62
CA VAL A 63 1.34 -31.71 -11.92
C VAL A 63 0.34 -30.80 -12.61
N ARG A 64 -0.26 -29.92 -11.81
CA ARG A 64 -0.89 -28.69 -12.29
C ARG A 64 -0.23 -27.51 -11.59
N VAL A 65 0.20 -26.53 -12.37
CA VAL A 65 0.80 -25.30 -11.87
C VAL A 65 -0.17 -24.16 -12.06
N LYS A 66 -0.49 -23.46 -10.97
CA LYS A 66 -1.33 -22.26 -10.97
C LYS A 66 -0.50 -21.04 -10.59
N GLU A 67 -0.75 -19.94 -11.27
CA GLU A 67 -0.41 -18.61 -10.80
C GLU A 67 -1.59 -18.05 -10.02
N ALA A 68 -1.40 -17.82 -8.73
CA ALA A 68 -2.35 -17.19 -7.83
C ALA A 68 -1.88 -15.77 -7.50
N VAL A 69 -2.75 -14.78 -7.71
CA VAL A 69 -2.51 -13.37 -7.35
C VAL A 69 -3.62 -12.94 -6.41
N PHE A 70 -3.26 -12.51 -5.21
CA PHE A 70 -4.17 -12.04 -4.18
C PHE A 70 -4.11 -10.52 -4.09
N ALA A 71 -5.17 -9.88 -4.54
CA ALA A 71 -5.25 -8.42 -4.56
C ALA A 71 -5.52 -7.85 -3.15
N PRO A 72 -4.95 -6.66 -2.82
CA PRO A 72 -5.19 -5.97 -1.55
C PRO A 72 -6.68 -5.81 -1.23
N GLY A 73 -7.09 -6.26 -0.05
CA GLY A 73 -8.45 -6.11 0.46
C GLY A 73 -9.52 -6.89 -0.30
N ASP A 74 -9.15 -7.68 -1.31
CA ASP A 74 -10.11 -8.47 -2.07
C ASP A 74 -10.52 -9.73 -1.30
N THR A 75 -11.83 -9.88 -1.09
CA THR A 75 -12.44 -11.05 -0.46
C THR A 75 -13.05 -12.02 -1.48
N ASN A 76 -13.05 -11.64 -2.77
CA ASN A 76 -13.67 -12.42 -3.84
C ASN A 76 -12.88 -13.67 -4.25
N ALA A 77 -11.66 -13.85 -3.75
CA ALA A 77 -10.97 -15.15 -3.85
C ALA A 77 -11.83 -16.28 -3.26
N GLY A 78 -12.66 -15.95 -2.25
CA GLY A 78 -13.69 -16.84 -1.72
C GLY A 78 -13.16 -18.04 -0.95
N MET A 79 -14.07 -18.70 -0.24
CA MET A 79 -13.79 -20.00 0.37
C MET A 79 -13.66 -21.06 -0.73
N HIS A 80 -12.56 -21.80 -0.73
CA HIS A 80 -12.32 -22.87 -1.68
C HIS A 80 -11.55 -24.02 -1.05
N THR A 81 -11.56 -25.16 -1.72
CA THR A 81 -10.87 -26.38 -1.31
C THR A 81 -9.75 -26.67 -2.30
N HIS A 82 -8.55 -26.98 -1.79
CA HIS A 82 -7.48 -27.57 -2.59
C HIS A 82 -7.66 -29.08 -2.64
N ASP A 83 -8.15 -29.64 -3.74
CA ASP A 83 -8.39 -31.09 -3.86
C ASP A 83 -7.08 -31.92 -3.90
N LEU A 84 -5.97 -31.28 -4.28
CA LEU A 84 -4.65 -31.90 -4.40
C LEU A 84 -3.67 -31.27 -3.39
N PRO A 85 -2.68 -32.04 -2.91
CA PRO A 85 -1.59 -31.46 -2.14
C PRO A 85 -0.75 -30.56 -3.05
N HIS A 86 -0.16 -29.50 -2.49
CA HIS A 86 0.60 -28.56 -3.28
C HIS A 86 1.78 -27.93 -2.54
N VAL A 87 2.78 -27.54 -3.34
CA VAL A 87 3.86 -26.66 -2.92
C VAL A 87 3.56 -25.24 -3.41
N GLY A 88 3.52 -24.28 -2.50
CA GLY A 88 3.44 -22.86 -2.83
C GLY A 88 4.82 -22.21 -2.86
N VAL A 89 5.14 -21.49 -3.93
CA VAL A 89 6.37 -20.69 -4.07
C VAL A 89 5.99 -19.22 -4.19
N VAL A 90 6.45 -18.41 -3.25
CA VAL A 90 6.12 -16.98 -3.18
C VAL A 90 6.98 -16.20 -4.16
N ILE A 91 6.35 -15.56 -5.14
CA ILE A 91 7.02 -14.73 -6.14
C ILE A 91 7.06 -13.28 -5.66
N ASP A 92 5.91 -12.72 -5.30
CA ASP A 92 5.79 -11.39 -4.70
C ASP A 92 5.22 -11.56 -3.30
N GLY A 93 6.03 -11.19 -2.30
CA GLY A 93 5.74 -11.46 -0.90
C GLY A 93 4.80 -10.44 -0.26
N GLY A 94 4.32 -10.79 0.92
CA GLY A 94 3.43 -9.96 1.74
C GLY A 94 2.82 -10.79 2.86
N THR A 95 1.70 -10.35 3.39
CA THR A 95 0.96 -11.08 4.43
C THR A 95 -0.33 -11.62 3.83
N LEU A 96 -0.69 -12.86 4.15
CA LEU A 96 -2.01 -13.41 3.88
C LEU A 96 -2.69 -13.84 5.19
N LYS A 97 -3.98 -13.55 5.30
CA LYS A 97 -4.86 -14.08 6.33
C LYS A 97 -5.71 -15.18 5.72
N PHE A 98 -5.74 -16.36 6.34
CA PHE A 98 -6.57 -17.49 5.95
C PHE A 98 -7.71 -17.64 6.95
N ASN A 99 -8.94 -17.67 6.48
CA ASN A 99 -10.10 -18.07 7.29
C ASN A 99 -10.45 -19.53 6.97
N TYR A 100 -10.74 -20.31 8.00
CA TYR A 100 -11.10 -21.72 7.88
C TYR A 100 -12.60 -21.95 8.18
N PRO A 101 -13.21 -23.05 7.69
CA PRO A 101 -14.63 -23.35 7.90
C PRO A 101 -15.04 -23.49 9.37
N ASP A 102 -14.11 -23.89 10.24
CA ASP A 102 -14.33 -24.01 11.69
C ASP A 102 -14.29 -22.66 12.42
N GLY A 103 -14.15 -21.56 11.68
CA GLY A 103 -14.05 -20.20 12.21
C GLY A 103 -12.65 -19.81 12.67
N LYS A 104 -11.67 -20.71 12.63
CA LYS A 104 -10.28 -20.33 12.91
C LYS A 104 -9.74 -19.42 11.82
N THR A 105 -8.78 -18.59 12.22
CA THR A 105 -8.03 -17.76 11.29
C THR A 105 -6.55 -17.88 11.55
N GLU A 106 -5.77 -17.91 10.49
CA GLU A 106 -4.31 -17.90 10.53
C GLU A 106 -3.80 -16.68 9.75
N THR A 107 -2.76 -16.03 10.23
CA THR A 107 -2.08 -14.97 9.48
C THR A 107 -0.64 -15.39 9.25
N MET A 108 -0.21 -15.34 8.00
CA MET A 108 1.11 -15.79 7.57
C MET A 108 1.83 -14.67 6.85
N ASP A 109 3.08 -14.43 7.26
CA ASP A 109 4.03 -13.64 6.47
C ASP A 109 4.69 -14.54 5.43
N LEU A 110 4.56 -14.14 4.17
CA LEU A 110 5.04 -14.84 2.99
C LEU A 110 6.20 -14.03 2.39
N PRO A 111 7.46 -14.29 2.78
CA PRO A 111 8.60 -13.60 2.20
C PRO A 111 8.78 -14.00 0.74
N ARG A 112 9.29 -13.09 -0.09
CA ARG A 112 9.69 -13.39 -1.47
C ARG A 112 10.66 -14.57 -1.50
N GLY A 113 10.41 -15.54 -2.36
CA GLY A 113 11.17 -16.79 -2.44
C GLY A 113 10.84 -17.81 -1.34
N GLY A 114 9.93 -17.49 -0.42
CA GLY A 114 9.42 -18.42 0.57
C GLY A 114 8.73 -19.61 -0.10
N VAL A 115 8.81 -20.76 0.56
CA VAL A 115 8.21 -22.01 0.08
C VAL A 115 7.43 -22.66 1.21
N GLY A 116 6.26 -23.20 0.89
CA GLY A 116 5.43 -23.95 1.83
C GLY A 116 4.75 -25.13 1.17
N TYR A 117 4.29 -26.08 1.97
CA TYR A 117 3.50 -27.22 1.53
C TYR A 117 2.16 -27.23 2.26
N ARG A 118 1.09 -27.59 1.55
CA ARG A 118 -0.22 -27.85 2.14
C ARG A 118 -0.74 -29.20 1.67
N GLU A 119 -1.38 -29.90 2.60
CA GLU A 119 -2.05 -31.16 2.31
C GLU A 119 -3.27 -30.98 1.41
N ALA A 120 -3.71 -32.07 0.80
CA ALA A 120 -4.96 -32.13 0.06
C ALA A 120 -6.18 -31.91 0.98
N ASN A 121 -7.29 -31.53 0.36
CA ASN A 121 -8.60 -31.31 0.99
C ASN A 121 -8.59 -30.22 2.07
N VAL A 122 -7.66 -29.27 1.98
CA VAL A 122 -7.65 -28.08 2.83
C VAL A 122 -8.61 -27.05 2.26
N THR A 123 -9.61 -26.67 3.06
CA THR A 123 -10.59 -25.63 2.73
C THR A 123 -10.26 -24.35 3.48
N HIS A 124 -10.12 -23.24 2.76
CA HIS A 124 -9.80 -21.94 3.34
C HIS A 124 -10.22 -20.78 2.42
N GLN A 125 -10.25 -19.58 2.99
CA GLN A 125 -10.39 -18.32 2.25
C GLN A 125 -9.15 -17.45 2.51
N PRO A 126 -8.30 -17.19 1.50
CA PRO A 126 -7.21 -16.24 1.61
C PRO A 126 -7.71 -14.80 1.45
N ILE A 127 -7.17 -13.92 2.29
CA ILE A 127 -7.39 -12.48 2.26
C ILE A 127 -6.02 -11.83 2.33
N ASN A 128 -5.74 -10.88 1.45
CA ASN A 128 -4.55 -10.04 1.51
C ASN A 128 -4.89 -8.74 2.28
N PRO A 129 -4.53 -8.61 3.58
CA PRO A 129 -4.74 -7.38 4.34
C PRO A 129 -3.73 -6.27 4.00
N GLY A 130 -2.73 -6.55 3.17
CA GLY A 130 -1.69 -5.62 2.77
C GLY A 130 -2.17 -4.58 1.76
N ARG A 131 -1.20 -3.82 1.22
CA ARG A 131 -1.43 -2.75 0.24
C ARG A 131 -0.97 -3.09 -1.17
N GLU A 132 -0.16 -4.14 -1.30
CA GLU A 132 0.39 -4.62 -2.57
C GLU A 132 -0.08 -6.06 -2.84
N PRO A 133 -0.23 -6.48 -4.10
CA PRO A 133 -0.59 -7.85 -4.43
C PRO A 133 0.43 -8.87 -3.93
N VAL A 134 -0.07 -10.01 -3.44
CA VAL A 134 0.75 -11.19 -3.13
C VAL A 134 0.64 -12.16 -4.30
N LYS A 135 1.77 -12.65 -4.81
CA LYS A 135 1.82 -13.58 -5.95
C LYS A 135 2.48 -14.88 -5.54
N VAL A 136 1.79 -16.00 -5.78
CA VAL A 136 2.24 -17.35 -5.46
C VAL A 136 2.11 -18.24 -6.68
N ILE A 137 3.12 -19.07 -6.93
CA ILE A 137 3.01 -20.22 -7.83
C ILE A 137 2.66 -21.44 -6.99
N GLU A 138 1.51 -22.04 -7.26
CA GLU A 138 1.07 -23.27 -6.61
C GLU A 138 1.33 -24.44 -7.56
N VAL A 139 2.14 -25.40 -7.12
CA VAL A 139 2.40 -26.65 -7.83
C VAL A 139 1.60 -27.75 -7.16
N GLU A 140 0.42 -28.05 -7.70
CA GLU A 140 -0.43 -29.15 -7.28
C GLU A 140 0.10 -30.48 -7.84
N ILE A 141 0.14 -31.51 -7.00
CA ILE A 141 0.66 -32.85 -7.32
C ILE A 141 -0.54 -33.78 -7.61
N LYS A 142 -0.52 -34.46 -8.75
CA LYS A 142 -1.60 -35.36 -9.22
C LYS A 142 -1.34 -36.83 -8.89
#